data_AF-A0A7X8QST6-F1
#
_entry.id   AF-A0A7X8QST6-F1
#
_cell.length_a   1.000
_cell.length_b   1.000
_cell.length_c   1.000
_cell.angle_alpha   90.00
_cell.angle_beta   90.00
_cell.angle_gamma   90.00
#
_symmetry.space_group_name_H-M   'P 1'
#
loop_
_entity.id
_entity.type
_entity.pdbx_description
1 polymer ?
#
loop_
_entity_poly.entity_id
_entity_poly.type
_entity_poly.pdbx_seq_one_letter_code
_entity_poly.pdbx_strand_id
1 'polypeptide(L)'
;AVLAVLASNNVGENNKGYLEILKPLADKGQEKTVADENSDRKAVYTAIADKTGAKVEAVGRNRAKDVAKVAPSGTMIQSEAGVWSAKK
;
A
#
# COMPACT_ATOMS: atom_id res chain seq x y z
N ALA A 1 -1.41 -5.83 12.71
CA ALA A 1 -1.22 -4.36 12.77
C ALA A 1 -1.72 -3.69 11.50
N VAL A 2 -1.09 -3.88 10.33
CA VAL A 2 -1.47 -3.23 9.06
C VAL A 2 -2.92 -3.49 8.60
N LEU A 3 -3.41 -4.73 8.74
CA LEU A 3 -4.81 -5.07 8.38
C LEU A 3 -5.85 -4.25 9.16
N ALA A 4 -5.57 -3.93 10.43
CA ALA A 4 -6.47 -3.13 11.27
C ALA A 4 -6.50 -1.66 10.82
N VAL A 5 -5.37 -1.16 10.30
CA VAL A 5 -5.27 0.20 9.75
C VAL A 5 -6.08 0.30 8.45
N LEU A 6 -5.99 -0.70 7.57
CA LEU A 6 -6.73 -0.76 6.30
C LEU A 6 -8.26 -0.90 6.48
N ALA A 7 -8.72 -1.57 7.54
CA ALA A 7 -10.15 -1.78 7.80
C ALA A 7 -10.92 -0.46 8.08
N SER A 8 -10.22 0.61 8.44
CA SER A 8 -10.83 1.90 8.76
C SER A 8 -11.20 2.75 7.53
N ASN A 9 -10.75 2.38 6.34
CA ASN A 9 -10.79 3.18 5.10
C ASN A 9 -10.11 4.56 5.20
N ASN A 10 -9.43 4.85 6.32
CA ASN A 10 -8.59 6.04 6.47
C ASN A 10 -7.21 5.83 5.86
N VAL A 11 -6.84 4.58 5.55
CA VAL A 11 -5.62 4.21 4.85
C VAL A 11 -5.96 3.28 3.69
N GLY A 12 -5.26 3.44 2.57
CA GLY A 12 -5.43 2.59 1.38
C GLY A 12 -4.12 2.21 0.72
N GLU A 13 -4.19 1.24 -0.20
CA GLU A 13 -3.06 0.83 -1.04
C GLU A 13 -3.03 1.70 -2.30
N ASN A 14 -1.97 2.49 -2.48
CA ASN A 14 -1.79 3.33 -3.66
C ASN A 14 -1.28 2.52 -4.87
N ASN A 15 -1.30 3.14 -6.05
CA ASN A 15 -0.93 2.47 -7.29
C ASN A 15 0.59 2.20 -7.43
N LYS A 16 1.39 2.53 -6.42
CA LYS A 16 2.83 2.29 -6.34
C LYS A 16 3.19 1.19 -5.33
N GLY A 17 2.19 0.55 -4.71
CA GLY A 17 2.36 -0.54 -3.77
C GLY A 17 2.74 -0.07 -2.36
N TYR A 18 2.34 1.14 -1.99
CA TYR A 18 2.54 1.70 -0.65
C TYR A 18 1.22 2.05 0.00
N LEU A 19 1.22 2.13 1.32
CA LEU A 19 0.09 2.62 2.10
C LEU A 19 0.04 4.14 2.07
N GLU A 20 -1.17 4.69 1.96
CA GLU A 20 -1.41 6.13 1.97
C GLU A 20 -2.53 6.47 2.95
N ILE A 21 -2.29 7.47 3.80
CA ILE A 21 -3.29 7.99 4.75
C ILE A 21 -4.22 8.92 3.99
N LEU A 22 -5.46 8.50 3.80
CA LEU A 22 -6.50 9.21 3.05
C LEU A 22 -7.31 10.16 3.93
N LYS A 23 -7.38 9.86 5.24
CA LYS A 23 -8.10 10.64 6.25
C LYS A 23 -7.30 10.67 7.56
N PRO A 24 -7.47 11.70 8.41
CA PRO A 24 -6.80 11.76 9.69
C PRO A 24 -6.98 10.48 10.52
N LEU A 25 -5.89 9.99 11.10
CA LEU A 25 -5.90 8.84 11.99
C LEU A 25 -6.08 9.32 13.43
N ALA A 26 -6.91 8.63 14.20
CA ALA A 26 -7.17 8.99 15.59
C ALA A 26 -6.02 8.58 16.52
N ASP A 27 -5.22 7.60 16.12
CA ASP A 27 -4.10 7.06 16.90
C ASP A 27 -2.77 7.24 16.15
N LYS A 28 -1.81 7.91 16.80
CA LYS A 28 -0.44 8.09 16.30
C LYS A 28 0.30 6.76 16.08
N GLY A 29 -0.08 5.70 16.80
CA GLY A 29 0.41 4.35 16.56
C GLY A 29 0.09 3.83 15.15
N GLN A 30 -1.05 4.25 14.58
CA GLN A 30 -1.43 3.89 13.22
C GLN A 30 -0.58 4.62 12.17
N GLU A 31 -0.27 5.90 12.37
CA GLU A 31 0.64 6.66 11.50
C GLU A 31 2.03 6.02 11.47
N LYS A 32 2.56 5.66 12.65
CA LYS A 32 3.83 4.95 12.74
C LYS A 32 3.79 3.61 12.02
N THR A 33 2.72 2.84 12.20
CA THR A 33 2.54 1.55 11.50
C THR A 33 2.56 1.71 9.99
N VAL A 34 1.92 2.76 9.43
CA VAL A 34 1.96 3.05 8.00
C VAL A 34 3.38 3.38 7.53
N ALA A 35 4.10 4.21 8.29
CA ALA A 35 5.47 4.59 7.96
C ALA A 35 6.43 3.39 8.00
N ASP A 36 6.34 2.56 9.04
CA ASP A 36 7.16 1.35 9.21
C ASP A 36 6.93 0.37 8.05
N GLU A 37 5.66 0.06 7.72
CA GLU A 37 5.31 -0.83 6.61
C GLU A 37 5.84 -0.30 5.26
N ASN A 38 5.72 1.01 5.01
CA ASN A 38 6.24 1.61 3.78
C ASN A 38 7.78 1.57 3.73
N SER A 39 8.46 1.70 4.87
CA SER A 39 9.91 1.53 4.95
C SER A 39 10.32 0.09 4.60
N ASP A 40 9.65 -0.90 5.18
CA ASP A 40 9.91 -2.31 4.92
C ASP A 40 9.67 -2.68 3.46
N ARG A 41 8.53 -2.23 2.89
CA ARG A 41 8.21 -2.42 1.47
C ARG A 41 9.25 -1.80 0.56
N LYS A 42 9.72 -0.59 0.87
CA LYS A 42 10.78 0.05 0.09
C LYS A 42 12.05 -0.79 0.09
N ALA A 43 12.48 -1.29 1.26
CA ALA A 43 13.65 -2.15 1.36
C ALA A 43 13.49 -3.43 0.52
N VAL A 44 12.33 -4.08 0.62
CA VAL A 44 12.01 -5.29 -0.17
C VAL A 44 11.97 -4.99 -1.67
N TYR A 45 11.32 -3.90 -2.10
CA TYR A 45 11.22 -3.56 -3.51
C TYR A 45 12.58 -3.22 -4.11
N THR A 46 13.45 -2.53 -3.37
CA THR A 46 14.84 -2.29 -3.76
C THR A 46 15.60 -3.60 -3.93
N ALA A 47 15.55 -4.50 -2.93
CA ALA A 47 16.25 -5.77 -3.01
C ALA A 47 15.77 -6.65 -4.20
N ILE A 48 14.47 -6.64 -4.49
CA ILE A 48 13.92 -7.33 -5.67
C ILE A 48 14.41 -6.67 -6.96
N ALA A 49 14.33 -5.34 -7.05
CA ALA A 49 14.77 -4.59 -8.22
C ALA A 49 16.25 -4.86 -8.54
N ASP A 50 17.12 -4.82 -7.52
CA ASP A 50 18.56 -5.10 -7.65
C ASP A 50 18.80 -6.53 -8.13
N LYS A 51 18.07 -7.51 -7.59
CA LYS A 51 18.20 -8.93 -7.96
C LYS A 51 17.72 -9.21 -9.38
N THR A 52 16.69 -8.53 -9.85
CA THR A 52 16.06 -8.80 -11.16
C THR A 52 16.49 -7.84 -12.27
N GLY A 53 17.25 -6.79 -11.95
CA GLY A 53 17.55 -5.69 -12.88
C GLY A 53 16.33 -4.83 -13.23
N ALA A 54 15.27 -4.87 -12.42
CA ALA A 54 14.05 -4.10 -12.64
C ALA A 54 14.15 -2.72 -11.97
N LYS A 55 13.18 -1.85 -12.24
CA LYS A 55 13.01 -0.58 -11.51
C LYS A 55 12.15 -0.81 -10.26
N VAL A 56 12.50 -0.18 -9.14
CA VAL A 56 11.75 -0.25 -7.87
C VAL A 56 10.27 0.09 -8.07
N GLU A 57 9.97 1.09 -8.90
CA GLU A 57 8.58 1.49 -9.18
C GLU A 57 7.81 0.43 -9.96
N ALA A 58 8.48 -0.36 -10.81
CA ALA A 58 7.84 -1.47 -11.50
C ALA A 58 7.47 -2.60 -10.53
N VAL A 59 8.36 -2.91 -9.58
CA VAL A 59 8.10 -3.88 -8.51
C VAL A 59 6.91 -3.43 -7.65
N GLY A 60 6.91 -2.17 -7.21
CA GLY A 60 5.82 -1.60 -6.42
C GLY A 60 4.47 -1.60 -7.16
N ARG A 61 4.46 -1.25 -8.45
CA ARG A 61 3.24 -1.33 -9.28
C ARG A 61 2.70 -2.76 -9.41
N ASN A 62 3.58 -3.75 -9.57
CA ASN A 62 3.16 -5.15 -9.61
C ASN A 62 2.57 -5.58 -8.26
N ARG A 63 3.18 -5.17 -7.15
CA ARG A 63 2.65 -5.41 -5.82
C ARG A 63 1.28 -4.77 -5.62
N ALA A 64 1.07 -3.53 -6.06
CA ALA A 64 -0.24 -2.87 -6.02
C ALA A 64 -1.32 -3.68 -6.75
N LYS A 65 -1.00 -4.21 -7.94
CA LYS A 65 -1.89 -5.09 -8.71
C LYS A 65 -2.24 -6.36 -7.95
N ASP A 66 -1.26 -7.00 -7.31
CA ASP A 66 -1.48 -8.22 -6.57
C ASP A 66 -2.29 -7.99 -5.29
N VAL A 67 -2.02 -6.89 -4.57
CA VAL A 67 -2.82 -6.48 -3.40
C VAL A 67 -4.26 -6.20 -3.82
N ALA A 68 -4.49 -5.48 -4.92
CA ALA A 68 -5.84 -5.18 -5.41
C ALA A 68 -6.69 -6.44 -5.71
N LYS A 69 -6.05 -7.56 -6.09
CA LYS A 69 -6.74 -8.84 -6.35
C LYS A 69 -7.22 -9.52 -5.08
N VAL A 70 -6.45 -9.42 -3.99
CA VAL A 70 -6.67 -10.19 -2.75
C VAL A 70 -7.11 -9.33 -1.56
N ALA A 71 -7.19 -8.01 -1.74
CA ALA A 71 -7.61 -7.09 -0.69
C ALA A 71 -9.02 -7.43 -0.20
N PRO A 72 -9.27 -7.41 1.13
CA PRO A 72 -10.61 -7.57 1.67
C PRO A 72 -11.58 -6.53 1.13
N SER A 73 -12.86 -6.89 0.98
CA SER A 73 -13.92 -5.93 0.66
C SER A 73 -13.92 -4.77 1.65
N GLY A 74 -14.16 -3.56 1.15
CA GLY A 74 -14.06 -2.30 1.88
C GLY A 74 -12.70 -1.62 1.77
N THR A 75 -11.59 -2.37 1.59
CA THR A 75 -10.24 -1.79 1.53
C THR A 75 -10.13 -0.73 0.43
N MET A 76 -9.59 0.45 0.76
CA MET A 76 -9.35 1.50 -0.21
C MET A 76 -8.17 1.15 -1.12
N ILE A 77 -8.40 1.12 -2.43
CA ILE A 77 -7.40 0.81 -3.46
C ILE A 77 -7.38 1.94 -4.50
N GLN A 78 -6.19 2.38 -4.88
CA GLN A 78 -6.00 3.34 -5.96
C GLN A 78 -5.81 2.61 -7.29
N SER A 79 -6.56 3.01 -8.32
CA SER A 79 -6.38 2.53 -9.68
C SER A 79 -5.08 3.03 -10.31
N GLU A 80 -4.67 2.44 -11.44
CA GLU A 80 -3.51 2.94 -12.20
C GLU A 80 -3.66 4.42 -12.61
N ALA A 81 -4.89 4.90 -12.81
CA ALA A 81 -5.20 6.30 -13.12
C ALA A 81 -5.20 7.23 -11.89
N GLY A 82 -4.88 6.72 -10.70
CA GLY A 82 -4.83 7.51 -9.47
C GLY A 82 -6.18 7.63 -8.74
N VAL A 83 -7.23 6.94 -9.20
CA VAL A 83 -8.58 7.05 -8.64
C VAL A 83 -8.76 6.06 -7.49
N TRP A 84 -9.16 6.57 -6.32
CA TRP A 84 -9.44 5.77 -5.14
C TRP A 84 -10.84 5.16 -5.17
N SER A 85 -10.95 3.89 -4.80
CA SER A 85 -12.24 3.22 -4.61
C SER A 85 -12.13 2.12 -3.54
N ALA A 86 -13.22 1.88 -2.82
CA ALA A 86 -13.29 0.73 -1.92
C ALA A 86 -13.44 -0.55 -2.75
N LYS A 87 -12.63 -1.57 -2.43
CA LYS A 87 -12.74 -2.90 -3.03
C LYS A 87 -14.13 -3.47 -2.75
N LYS A 88 -14.81 -3.91 -3.81
CA LYS A 88 -16.06 -4.67 -3.69
C LYS A 88 -15.77 -6.11 -3.29
#